data_AF-A0A382QRA7-F1
#
_entry.id   AF-A0A382QRA7-F1
#
_cell.length_a   1.000
_cell.length_b   1.000
_cell.length_c   1.000
_cell.angle_alpha   90.00
_cell.angle_beta   90.00
_cell.angle_gamma   90.00
#
_symmetry.space_group_name_H-M   'P 1'
#
loop_
_entity.id
_entity.type
_entity.pdbx_description
1 polymer ?
#
loop_
_entity_poly.entity_id
_entity_poly.type
_entity_poly.pdbx_seq_one_letter_code
_entity_poly.pdbx_strand_id
1 'polypeptide(L)'
;MQTQIQHSTKHTTTYNTGIGFHYYPDELHYRSTDLDYWLPKLQNLGASWLTLVSSTNRSIPETFLSPLVQSGIEPIIHIKTDYIKPLDIDVIKSTMHAYANWGIKYICVFDCPNMRMAWKTGHFEHKRLVERFVDCWIPIAQLQIECGLPAVLTPLYQGGIYWDTSFLGAVLEAIVNRQHQEIIDKLVLGIYSFAGGHAADWGRGGNKTWPASQPYRTPPGSQDQTGFWSFDWYAEIMA
;
A
#
# COMPACT_ATOMS: atom_id res chain seq x y z
N MET A 1 -31.64 5.58 -46.98
CA MET A 1 -31.67 4.47 -46.01
C MET A 1 -30.35 4.46 -45.26
N GLN A 2 -30.42 4.64 -43.94
CA GLN A 2 -29.31 4.48 -42.99
C GLN A 2 -28.93 3.00 -42.88
N THR A 3 -27.64 2.69 -42.69
CA THR A 3 -27.11 1.82 -41.61
C THR A 3 -25.57 1.90 -41.66
N GLN A 4 -24.92 2.69 -40.81
CA GLN A 4 -24.36 2.34 -39.48
C GLN A 4 -23.19 1.34 -39.49
N ILE A 5 -21.99 1.92 -39.36
CA ILE A 5 -20.77 1.52 -38.63
C ILE A 5 -20.75 0.11 -38.03
N GLN A 6 -19.70 -0.66 -38.35
CA GLN A 6 -19.04 -1.52 -37.37
C GLN A 6 -17.54 -1.17 -37.33
N HIS A 7 -17.20 -0.22 -36.47
CA HIS A 7 -15.88 -0.18 -35.86
C HIS A 7 -15.78 -1.42 -34.98
N SER A 8 -14.99 -2.40 -35.40
CA SER A 8 -14.54 -3.45 -34.51
C SER A 8 -13.46 -2.87 -33.60
N THR A 9 -13.87 -2.09 -32.59
CA THR A 9 -13.01 -1.80 -31.45
C THR A 9 -12.98 -3.05 -30.58
N LYS A 10 -12.02 -3.92 -30.85
CA LYS A 10 -11.57 -4.91 -29.87
C LYS A 10 -10.90 -4.15 -28.72
N HIS A 11 -11.69 -3.57 -27.82
CA HIS A 11 -11.20 -3.14 -26.52
C HIS A 11 -11.03 -4.36 -25.64
N THR A 12 -9.89 -5.02 -25.76
CA THR A 12 -9.46 -6.00 -24.75
C THR A 12 -7.96 -5.95 -24.65
N THR A 13 -7.47 -5.01 -23.85
CA THR A 13 -6.11 -5.03 -23.36
C THR A 13 -6.10 -4.58 -21.92
N THR A 14 -6.42 -5.54 -21.05
CA THR A 14 -6.01 -5.59 -19.64
C THR A 14 -4.48 -5.70 -19.58
N TYR A 15 -3.74 -4.63 -19.92
CA TYR A 15 -2.29 -4.63 -19.77
C TYR A 15 -1.92 -4.28 -18.34
N ASN A 16 -2.07 -5.27 -17.46
CA ASN A 16 -1.26 -5.32 -16.25
C ASN A 16 0.10 -5.91 -16.66
N THR A 17 1.13 -5.07 -16.72
CA THR A 17 2.50 -5.46 -17.08
C THR A 17 3.30 -5.97 -15.89
N GLY A 18 2.77 -5.86 -14.67
CA GLY A 18 3.53 -6.08 -13.44
C GLY A 18 4.46 -4.91 -13.07
N ILE A 19 4.46 -3.81 -13.84
CA ILE A 19 5.40 -2.68 -13.66
C ILE A 19 4.68 -1.48 -13.06
N GLY A 20 5.23 -0.93 -11.99
CA GLY A 20 4.79 0.32 -11.38
C GLY A 20 5.97 1.22 -11.01
N PHE A 21 5.69 2.50 -10.79
CA PHE A 21 6.70 3.49 -10.43
C PHE A 21 6.27 4.29 -9.20
N HIS A 22 7.25 4.70 -8.39
CA HIS A 22 7.05 5.81 -7.46
C HIS A 22 7.27 7.11 -8.22
N TYR A 23 6.29 8.00 -8.13
CA TYR A 23 6.44 9.35 -8.66
C TYR A 23 7.28 10.22 -7.71
N TYR A 24 7.29 11.53 -7.94
CA TYR A 24 8.01 12.48 -7.08
C TYR A 24 7.63 12.28 -5.61
N PRO A 25 8.62 12.32 -4.69
CA PRO A 25 8.38 12.15 -3.25
C PRO A 25 7.84 13.45 -2.60
N ASP A 26 6.98 14.18 -3.30
CA ASP A 26 6.41 15.46 -2.88
C ASP A 26 5.02 15.71 -3.49
N GLU A 27 4.40 16.82 -3.09
CA GLU A 27 3.06 17.21 -3.52
C GLU A 27 3.06 18.34 -4.58
N LEU A 28 4.24 18.67 -5.12
CA LEU A 28 4.47 19.86 -5.97
C LEU A 28 4.37 19.56 -7.47
N HIS A 29 4.46 18.29 -7.87
CA HIS A 29 4.56 17.87 -9.27
C HIS A 29 3.25 17.33 -9.87
N TYR A 30 2.11 17.93 -9.49
CA TYR A 30 0.76 17.52 -9.93
C TYR A 30 0.06 18.53 -10.84
N ARG A 31 0.82 19.34 -11.58
CA ARG A 31 0.25 20.27 -12.58
C ARG A 31 -0.08 19.51 -13.86
N SER A 32 -1.01 20.03 -14.65
CA SER A 32 -1.32 19.46 -15.97
C SER A 32 -0.07 19.35 -16.86
N THR A 33 0.84 20.34 -16.78
CA THR A 33 2.12 20.29 -17.52
C THR A 33 3.04 19.15 -17.08
N ASP A 34 2.99 18.75 -15.81
CA ASP A 34 3.77 17.62 -15.31
C ASP A 34 3.19 16.32 -15.90
N LEU A 35 1.87 16.18 -15.93
CA LEU A 35 1.17 15.05 -16.52
C LEU A 35 1.40 14.95 -18.04
N ASP A 36 1.29 16.06 -18.77
CA ASP A 36 1.51 16.10 -20.23
C ASP A 36 2.90 15.58 -20.60
N TYR A 37 3.89 15.86 -19.76
CA TYR A 37 5.25 15.39 -19.95
C TYR A 37 5.45 13.92 -19.58
N TRP A 38 4.87 13.47 -18.45
CA TRP A 38 5.12 12.15 -17.89
C TRP A 38 4.22 11.04 -18.42
N LEU A 39 2.96 11.33 -18.73
CA LEU A 39 1.99 10.31 -19.15
C LEU A 39 2.47 9.51 -20.37
N PRO A 40 2.96 10.13 -21.47
CA PRO A 40 3.47 9.37 -22.62
C PRO A 40 4.68 8.50 -22.27
N LYS A 41 5.53 8.95 -21.33
CA LYS A 41 6.71 8.19 -20.89
C LYS A 41 6.32 6.97 -20.06
N LEU A 42 5.38 7.15 -19.13
CA LEU A 42 4.84 6.06 -18.31
C LEU A 42 4.19 4.99 -19.19
N GLN A 43 3.41 5.40 -20.20
CA GLN A 43 2.82 4.48 -21.17
C GLN A 43 3.89 3.73 -21.98
N ASN A 44 4.92 4.43 -22.46
CA ASN A 44 6.02 3.80 -23.21
C ASN A 44 6.85 2.83 -22.35
N LEU A 45 6.93 3.07 -21.04
CA LEU A 45 7.56 2.16 -20.07
C LEU A 45 6.66 0.99 -19.68
N GLY A 46 5.42 0.97 -20.17
CA GLY A 46 4.42 -0.04 -19.80
C GLY A 46 3.99 0.05 -18.34
N ALA A 47 3.95 1.25 -17.75
CA ALA A 47 3.47 1.42 -16.38
C ALA A 47 2.01 0.99 -16.25
N SER A 48 1.72 0.08 -15.31
CA SER A 48 0.36 -0.25 -14.89
C SER A 48 -0.03 0.43 -13.58
N TRP A 49 0.95 0.84 -12.77
CA TRP A 49 0.71 1.58 -11.52
C TRP A 49 1.62 2.78 -11.34
N LEU A 50 1.11 3.76 -10.59
CA LEU A 50 1.88 4.93 -10.17
C LEU A 50 1.58 5.26 -8.70
N THR A 51 2.58 5.15 -7.84
CA THR A 51 2.47 5.54 -6.43
C THR A 51 2.69 7.05 -6.29
N LEU A 52 1.72 7.74 -5.71
CA LEU A 52 1.67 9.20 -5.55
C LEU A 52 1.59 9.57 -4.07
N VAL A 53 2.40 10.52 -3.63
CA VAL A 53 2.36 11.00 -2.24
C VAL A 53 1.36 12.16 -2.11
N SER A 54 0.57 12.14 -1.04
CA SER A 54 -0.24 13.29 -0.61
C SER A 54 -0.20 13.43 0.91
N SER A 55 -0.82 14.48 1.43
CA SER A 55 -0.98 14.71 2.88
C SER A 55 -2.46 14.87 3.23
N THR A 56 -2.78 14.97 4.52
CA THR A 56 -4.16 15.27 4.97
C THR A 56 -4.61 16.67 4.59
N ASN A 57 -3.67 17.58 4.32
CA ASN A 57 -3.94 19.00 4.10
C ASN A 57 -3.91 19.40 2.63
N ARG A 58 -3.42 18.50 1.77
CA ARG A 58 -3.27 18.75 0.33
C ARG A 58 -3.55 17.48 -0.45
N SER A 59 -4.64 17.53 -1.21
CA SER A 59 -5.05 16.47 -2.12
C SER A 59 -4.38 16.62 -3.49
N ILE A 60 -4.37 15.52 -4.23
CA ILE A 60 -3.91 15.48 -5.62
C ILE A 60 -5.10 15.91 -6.50
N PRO A 61 -4.91 16.88 -7.42
CA PRO A 61 -5.98 17.35 -8.28
C PRO A 61 -6.56 16.25 -9.19
N GLU A 62 -7.87 16.26 -9.41
CA GLU A 62 -8.55 15.39 -10.39
C GLU A 62 -7.93 15.50 -11.78
N THR A 63 -7.53 16.71 -12.17
CA THR A 63 -6.89 16.99 -13.46
C THR A 63 -5.59 16.23 -13.68
N PHE A 64 -4.95 15.75 -12.60
CA PHE A 64 -3.79 14.88 -12.66
C PHE A 64 -4.17 13.40 -12.61
N LEU A 65 -5.14 13.03 -11.75
CA LEU A 65 -5.52 11.63 -11.49
C LEU A 65 -6.36 11.01 -12.61
N SER A 66 -7.42 11.70 -13.06
CA SER A 66 -8.38 11.13 -14.03
C SER A 66 -7.72 10.70 -15.34
N PRO A 67 -6.77 11.47 -15.93
CA PRO A 67 -6.08 11.02 -17.14
C PRO A 67 -5.20 9.77 -16.95
N LEU A 68 -4.61 9.56 -15.76
CA LEU A 68 -3.86 8.33 -15.45
C LEU A 68 -4.80 7.12 -15.48
N VAL A 69 -5.92 7.22 -14.76
CA VAL A 69 -6.95 6.17 -14.69
C VAL A 69 -7.51 5.86 -16.08
N GLN A 70 -7.85 6.89 -16.87
CA GLN A 70 -8.34 6.75 -18.24
C GLN A 70 -7.31 6.09 -19.19
N SER A 71 -6.03 6.27 -18.89
CA SER A 71 -4.92 5.68 -19.65
C SER A 71 -4.57 4.26 -19.19
N GLY A 72 -5.30 3.70 -18.22
CA GLY A 72 -5.06 2.36 -17.68
C GLY A 72 -3.89 2.30 -16.69
N ILE A 73 -3.41 3.44 -16.19
CA ILE A 73 -2.40 3.52 -15.13
C ILE A 73 -3.14 3.71 -13.80
N GLU A 74 -3.11 2.71 -12.93
CA GLU A 74 -3.81 2.71 -11.66
C GLU A 74 -2.99 3.46 -10.59
N PRO A 75 -3.48 4.61 -10.07
CA PRO A 75 -2.75 5.32 -9.05
C PRO A 75 -2.90 4.64 -7.68
N ILE A 76 -1.80 4.62 -6.92
CA ILE A 76 -1.78 4.23 -5.50
C ILE A 76 -1.49 5.50 -4.71
N ILE A 77 -2.47 5.97 -3.94
CA ILE A 77 -2.32 7.22 -3.18
C ILE A 77 -1.75 6.91 -1.81
N HIS A 78 -0.63 7.53 -1.46
CA HIS A 78 0.00 7.40 -0.16
C HIS A 78 -0.15 8.70 0.62
N ILE A 79 -1.14 8.74 1.51
CA ILE A 79 -1.36 9.86 2.44
C ILE A 79 -0.37 9.73 3.60
N LYS A 80 0.73 10.48 3.50
CA LYS A 80 1.77 10.52 4.54
C LYS A 80 1.39 11.50 5.65
N THR A 81 1.83 11.16 6.86
CA THR A 81 1.73 12.01 8.05
C THR A 81 3.11 12.08 8.70
N ASP A 82 3.33 13.11 9.53
CA ASP A 82 4.62 13.26 10.23
C ASP A 82 4.92 12.09 11.17
N TYR A 83 3.87 11.53 11.77
CA TYR A 83 3.90 10.35 12.64
C TYR A 83 2.51 9.76 12.75
N ILE A 84 2.42 8.51 13.19
CA ILE A 84 1.18 7.80 13.50
C ILE A 84 0.53 8.47 14.71
N LYS A 85 -0.68 8.95 14.49
CA LYS A 85 -1.56 9.58 15.48
C LYS A 85 -3.01 9.42 15.03
N PRO A 86 -3.99 9.52 15.95
CA PRO A 86 -5.39 9.63 15.54
C PRO A 86 -5.56 10.78 14.55
N LEU A 87 -6.27 10.51 13.46
CA LEU A 87 -6.63 11.51 12.46
C LEU A 87 -8.06 11.97 12.68
N ASP A 88 -8.32 13.20 12.27
CA ASP A 88 -9.68 13.70 12.12
C ASP A 88 -10.28 13.06 10.86
N ILE A 89 -11.23 12.14 11.06
CA ILE A 89 -11.86 11.37 9.99
C ILE A 89 -12.69 12.27 9.08
N ASP A 90 -13.31 13.32 9.62
CA ASP A 90 -14.12 14.25 8.83
C ASP A 90 -13.26 15.04 7.83
N VAL A 91 -12.01 15.37 8.23
CA VAL A 91 -11.05 16.05 7.35
C VAL A 91 -10.69 15.19 6.13
N ILE A 92 -10.45 13.88 6.32
CA ILE A 92 -10.01 13.00 5.23
C ILE A 92 -11.17 12.37 4.44
N LYS A 93 -12.39 12.31 5.00
CA LYS A 93 -13.57 11.69 4.40
C LYS A 93 -13.91 12.26 3.03
N SER A 94 -13.93 13.59 2.89
CA SER A 94 -14.22 14.25 1.62
C SER A 94 -13.23 13.88 0.52
N THR A 95 -11.93 13.87 0.86
CA THR A 95 -10.85 13.51 -0.06
C THR A 95 -10.92 12.04 -0.46
N MET A 96 -11.19 11.14 0.49
CA MET A 96 -11.31 9.71 0.22
C MET A 96 -12.51 9.38 -0.69
N HIS A 97 -13.66 10.00 -0.46
CA HIS A 97 -14.82 9.88 -1.36
C HIS A 97 -14.52 10.43 -2.77
N ALA A 98 -13.84 11.57 -2.87
CA ALA A 98 -13.46 12.14 -4.16
C ALA A 98 -12.56 11.19 -4.95
N TYR A 99 -11.51 10.66 -4.31
CA TYR A 99 -10.63 9.69 -4.94
C TYR A 99 -11.37 8.43 -5.39
N ALA A 100 -12.24 7.87 -4.55
CA ALA A 100 -13.07 6.72 -4.93
C ALA A 100 -13.92 7.00 -6.18
N ASN A 101 -14.57 8.17 -6.23
CA ASN A 101 -15.38 8.59 -7.38
C ASN A 101 -14.57 8.79 -8.67
N TRP A 102 -13.29 9.16 -8.56
CA TRP A 102 -12.38 9.28 -9.70
C TRP A 102 -11.78 7.93 -10.13
N GLY A 103 -12.19 6.83 -9.50
CA GLY A 103 -11.75 5.47 -9.86
C GLY A 103 -10.45 5.02 -9.19
N ILE A 104 -9.97 5.76 -8.18
CA ILE A 104 -8.83 5.34 -7.37
C ILE A 104 -9.27 4.19 -6.46
N LYS A 105 -8.47 3.10 -6.44
CA LYS A 105 -8.78 1.92 -5.62
C LYS A 105 -7.91 1.77 -4.38
N TYR A 106 -6.66 2.22 -4.44
CA TYR A 106 -5.68 1.99 -3.37
C TYR A 106 -5.26 3.31 -2.75
N ILE A 107 -5.58 3.47 -1.45
CA ILE A 107 -5.19 4.62 -0.66
C ILE A 107 -4.54 4.12 0.63
N CYS A 108 -3.24 4.32 0.80
CA CYS A 108 -2.52 4.02 2.03
C CYS A 108 -2.50 5.28 2.93
N VAL A 109 -2.70 5.12 4.23
CA VAL A 109 -2.54 6.22 5.21
C VAL A 109 -1.54 5.78 6.29
N PHE A 110 -0.68 6.70 6.72
CA PHE A 110 0.54 6.42 7.51
C PHE A 110 1.63 5.71 6.70
N ASP A 111 2.76 5.41 7.33
CA ASP A 111 3.89 4.72 6.70
C ASP A 111 4.69 3.91 7.75
N CYS A 112 5.16 2.71 7.40
CA CYS A 112 6.13 1.91 8.16
C CYS A 112 5.88 1.81 9.68
N PRO A 113 4.70 1.38 10.16
CA PRO A 113 4.38 1.38 11.60
C PRO A 113 5.30 0.47 12.42
N ASN A 114 5.98 -0.48 11.78
CA ASN A 114 6.98 -1.35 12.39
C ASN A 114 8.39 -0.70 12.48
N MET A 115 8.52 0.59 12.17
CA MET A 115 9.76 1.39 12.26
C MET A 115 9.62 2.56 13.24
N ARG A 116 10.69 2.88 13.97
CA ARG A 116 10.73 4.04 14.91
C ARG A 116 10.35 5.37 14.26
N MET A 117 10.78 5.59 13.02
CA MET A 117 10.54 6.85 12.30
C MET A 117 9.06 7.17 12.05
N ALA A 118 8.19 6.16 12.08
CA ALA A 118 6.76 6.34 11.94
C ALA A 118 6.09 6.92 13.20
N TRP A 119 6.83 7.05 14.30
CA TRP A 119 6.31 7.44 15.60
C TRP A 119 7.00 8.69 16.10
N LYS A 120 6.28 9.45 16.93
CA LYS A 120 6.90 10.54 17.70
C LYS A 120 8.05 9.97 18.55
N THR A 121 9.12 10.74 18.70
CA THR A 121 10.33 10.32 19.45
C THR A 121 10.00 9.67 20.80
N GLY A 122 10.50 8.45 21.02
CA GLY A 122 10.28 7.65 22.22
C GLY A 122 8.97 6.87 22.28
N HIS A 123 8.02 7.14 21.37
CA HIS A 123 6.72 6.47 21.39
C HIS A 123 6.78 5.05 20.82
N PHE A 124 7.77 4.69 20.01
CA PHE A 124 7.88 3.34 19.46
C PHE A 124 8.10 2.31 20.57
N GLU A 125 8.93 2.64 21.56
CA GLU A 125 9.32 1.76 22.67
C GLU A 125 8.22 1.56 23.73
N HIS A 126 7.15 2.36 23.68
CA HIS A 126 6.04 2.22 24.62
C HIS A 126 5.32 0.87 24.43
N LYS A 127 4.89 0.26 25.56
CA LYS A 127 4.13 -1.00 25.58
C LYS A 127 2.87 -0.94 24.71
N ARG A 128 2.51 -2.05 24.07
CA ARG A 128 1.30 -2.17 23.22
C ARG A 128 1.39 -1.36 21.92
N LEU A 129 2.55 -1.42 21.27
CA LEU A 129 2.83 -0.68 20.03
C LEU A 129 1.83 -1.01 18.92
N VAL A 130 1.51 -2.29 18.76
CA VAL A 130 0.54 -2.78 17.77
C VAL A 130 -0.85 -2.23 18.07
N GLU A 131 -1.30 -2.29 19.31
CA GLU A 131 -2.65 -1.82 19.65
C GLU A 131 -2.79 -0.31 19.49
N ARG A 132 -1.75 0.46 19.82
CA ARG A 132 -1.75 1.91 19.54
C ARG A 132 -1.83 2.22 18.04
N PHE A 133 -1.17 1.40 17.21
CA PHE A 133 -1.25 1.55 15.76
C PHE A 133 -2.66 1.23 15.27
N VAL A 134 -3.21 0.09 15.69
CA VAL A 134 -4.55 -0.36 15.33
C VAL A 134 -5.64 0.61 15.82
N ASP A 135 -5.47 1.23 16.99
CA ASP A 135 -6.33 2.31 17.49
C ASP A 135 -6.39 3.51 16.54
N CYS A 136 -5.28 3.82 15.87
CA CYS A 136 -5.21 4.92 14.90
C CYS A 136 -5.70 4.49 13.50
N TRP A 137 -5.47 3.23 13.12
CA TRP A 137 -5.70 2.76 11.75
C TRP A 137 -7.10 2.20 11.50
N ILE A 138 -7.76 1.56 12.47
CA ILE A 138 -9.12 1.01 12.29
C ILE A 138 -10.13 2.07 11.81
N PRO A 139 -10.21 3.28 12.39
CA PRO A 139 -11.15 4.29 11.90
C PRO A 139 -10.92 4.68 10.43
N ILE A 140 -9.67 4.62 9.97
CA ILE A 140 -9.30 4.87 8.57
C ILE A 140 -9.75 3.70 7.69
N ALA A 141 -9.50 2.46 8.13
CA ALA A 141 -9.92 1.26 7.41
C ALA A 141 -11.45 1.18 7.26
N GLN A 142 -12.19 1.56 8.30
CA GLN A 142 -13.65 1.66 8.24
C GLN A 142 -14.09 2.72 7.24
N LEU A 143 -13.48 3.91 7.25
CA LEU A 143 -13.77 4.96 6.27
C LEU A 143 -13.47 4.51 4.84
N GLN A 144 -12.37 3.79 4.60
CA GLN A 144 -12.07 3.22 3.28
C GLN A 144 -13.22 2.34 2.80
N ILE A 145 -13.67 1.42 3.66
CA ILE A 145 -14.77 0.51 3.35
C ILE A 145 -16.09 1.26 3.11
N GLU A 146 -16.40 2.27 3.93
CA GLU A 146 -17.57 3.16 3.74
C GLU A 146 -17.53 3.88 2.38
N CYS A 147 -16.35 4.27 1.91
CA CYS A 147 -16.14 4.87 0.59
C CYS A 147 -16.14 3.84 -0.56
N GLY A 148 -16.35 2.56 -0.29
CA GLY A 148 -16.30 1.49 -1.31
C GLY A 148 -14.89 1.06 -1.71
N LEU A 149 -13.89 1.37 -0.88
CA LEU A 149 -12.49 1.03 -1.10
C LEU A 149 -12.08 -0.19 -0.25
N PRO A 150 -11.02 -0.94 -0.64
CA PRO A 150 -10.40 -1.92 0.22
C PRO A 150 -9.76 -1.27 1.46
N ALA A 151 -9.67 -2.05 2.54
CA ALA A 151 -8.94 -1.66 3.74
C ALA A 151 -7.43 -1.82 3.49
N VAL A 152 -6.78 -0.77 2.99
CA VAL A 152 -5.35 -0.83 2.64
C VAL A 152 -4.50 -0.60 3.88
N LEU A 153 -3.87 -1.67 4.38
CA LEU A 153 -2.89 -1.59 5.45
C LEU A 153 -1.65 -0.87 4.92
N THR A 154 -1.21 0.13 5.69
CA THR A 154 -0.02 0.92 5.35
C THR A 154 1.22 0.05 5.12
N PRO A 155 2.13 0.44 4.20
CA PRO A 155 3.34 -0.31 3.94
C PRO A 155 4.14 -0.66 5.20
N LEU A 156 4.37 -1.96 5.42
CA LEU A 156 5.36 -2.43 6.40
C LEU A 156 6.76 -2.35 5.81
N TYR A 157 7.75 -2.03 6.63
CA TYR A 157 9.16 -2.08 6.24
C TYR A 157 9.69 -3.49 6.43
N GLN A 158 10.11 -4.15 5.35
CA GLN A 158 10.66 -5.51 5.44
C GLN A 158 11.88 -5.57 6.38
N GLY A 159 11.89 -6.55 7.28
CA GLY A 159 12.97 -6.69 8.27
C GLY A 159 13.10 -5.48 9.22
N GLY A 160 12.01 -4.71 9.40
CA GLY A 160 12.00 -3.51 10.23
C GLY A 160 12.35 -3.75 11.71
N ILE A 161 12.44 -2.65 12.47
CA ILE A 161 12.84 -2.68 13.89
C ILE A 161 11.91 -3.59 14.69
N TYR A 162 10.61 -3.52 14.44
CA TYR A 162 9.71 -4.61 14.76
C TYR A 162 9.68 -5.54 13.55
N TRP A 163 10.07 -6.80 13.77
CA TRP A 163 9.99 -7.88 12.79
C TRP A 163 8.62 -7.88 12.09
N ASP A 164 8.61 -7.46 10.84
CA ASP A 164 7.47 -7.21 9.97
C ASP A 164 6.40 -8.32 9.97
N THR A 165 6.80 -9.59 9.86
CA THR A 165 5.87 -10.73 9.88
C THR A 165 5.21 -10.90 11.26
N SER A 166 5.96 -10.69 12.34
CA SER A 166 5.39 -10.69 13.70
C SER A 166 4.48 -9.49 13.94
N PHE A 167 4.85 -8.32 13.41
CA PHE A 167 4.02 -7.12 13.49
C PHE A 167 2.70 -7.33 12.75
N LEU A 168 2.74 -7.87 11.54
CA LEU A 168 1.55 -8.20 10.74
C LEU A 168 0.63 -9.16 11.49
N GLY A 169 1.16 -10.30 11.97
CA GLY A 169 0.36 -11.28 12.72
C GLY A 169 -0.34 -10.66 13.93
N ALA A 170 0.38 -9.84 14.70
CA ALA A 170 -0.19 -9.14 15.85
C ALA A 170 -1.25 -8.08 15.44
N VAL A 171 -1.08 -7.40 14.30
CA VAL A 171 -2.09 -6.47 13.77
C VAL A 171 -3.37 -7.22 13.41
N LEU A 172 -3.26 -8.33 12.66
CA LEU A 172 -4.42 -9.13 12.27
C LEU A 172 -5.16 -9.68 13.50
N GLU A 173 -4.41 -10.23 14.47
CA GLU A 173 -4.98 -10.70 15.73
C GLU A 173 -5.70 -9.56 16.49
N ALA A 174 -5.10 -8.37 16.55
CA ALA A 174 -5.72 -7.22 17.21
C ALA A 174 -7.02 -6.77 16.52
N ILE A 175 -7.11 -6.85 15.19
CA ILE A 175 -8.32 -6.53 14.42
C ILE A 175 -9.42 -7.58 14.68
N VAL A 176 -9.07 -8.87 14.63
CA VAL A 176 -9.99 -9.99 14.87
C VAL A 176 -10.54 -9.95 16.30
N ASN A 177 -9.68 -9.73 17.30
CA ASN A 177 -10.07 -9.63 18.70
C ASN A 177 -11.03 -8.46 18.99
N ARG A 178 -11.02 -7.43 18.15
CA ARG A 178 -11.95 -6.29 18.20
C ARG A 178 -13.20 -6.48 17.34
N GLN A 179 -13.40 -7.68 16.78
CA GLN A 179 -14.57 -8.06 15.98
C GLN A 179 -14.73 -7.26 14.68
N HIS A 180 -13.62 -6.82 14.08
CA HIS A 180 -13.63 -6.10 12.79
C HIS A 180 -13.40 -7.04 11.60
N GLN A 181 -14.23 -8.08 11.47
CA GLN A 181 -14.09 -9.09 10.41
C GLN A 181 -14.17 -8.47 9.01
N GLU A 182 -15.02 -7.47 8.81
CA GLU A 182 -15.14 -6.80 7.50
C GLU A 182 -13.82 -6.14 7.04
N ILE A 183 -13.00 -5.64 7.97
CA ILE A 183 -11.67 -5.12 7.65
C ILE A 183 -10.76 -6.24 7.14
N ILE A 184 -10.81 -7.42 7.76
CA ILE A 184 -10.02 -8.59 7.33
C ILE A 184 -10.46 -9.04 5.94
N ASP A 185 -11.77 -9.15 5.70
CA ASP A 185 -12.32 -9.64 4.43
C ASP A 185 -11.99 -8.73 3.23
N LYS A 186 -11.70 -7.44 3.51
CA LYS A 186 -11.39 -6.42 2.51
C LYS A 186 -9.93 -5.94 2.58
N LEU A 187 -9.06 -6.64 3.31
CA LEU A 187 -7.70 -6.20 3.56
C LEU A 187 -6.83 -6.26 2.29
N VAL A 188 -6.05 -5.21 2.07
CA VAL A 188 -4.94 -5.20 1.12
C VAL A 188 -3.68 -4.81 1.86
N LEU A 189 -2.60 -5.58 1.68
CA LEU A 189 -1.34 -5.39 2.39
C LEU A 189 -0.33 -4.61 1.55
N GLY A 190 0.11 -3.45 2.05
CA GLY A 190 1.28 -2.74 1.53
C GLY A 190 2.58 -3.23 2.19
N ILE A 191 3.66 -3.35 1.42
CA ILE A 191 4.98 -3.75 1.92
C ILE A 191 6.08 -3.06 1.12
N TYR A 192 7.09 -2.50 1.79
CA TYR A 192 8.37 -2.24 1.17
C TYR A 192 9.21 -3.52 1.19
N SER A 193 9.36 -4.15 0.03
CA SER A 193 10.18 -5.35 -0.13
C SER A 193 11.47 -5.03 -0.88
N PHE A 194 12.57 -5.56 -0.38
CA PHE A 194 13.92 -5.39 -0.89
C PHE A 194 14.60 -6.76 -0.99
N ALA A 195 15.42 -6.95 -2.03
CA ALA A 195 16.28 -8.13 -2.11
C ALA A 195 17.50 -8.03 -1.18
N GLY A 196 17.89 -6.80 -0.80
CA GLY A 196 19.07 -6.54 0.02
C GLY A 196 20.34 -7.12 -0.62
N GLY A 197 21.24 -7.62 0.23
CA GLY A 197 22.46 -8.34 -0.18
C GLY A 197 22.28 -9.84 -0.35
N HIS A 198 21.03 -10.34 -0.35
CA HIS A 198 20.75 -11.77 -0.39
C HIS A 198 20.73 -12.32 -1.82
N ALA A 199 20.86 -13.65 -1.93
CA ALA A 199 20.64 -14.35 -3.19
C ALA A 199 19.19 -14.15 -3.68
N ALA A 200 18.98 -14.23 -4.99
CA ALA A 200 17.68 -13.98 -5.62
C ALA A 200 16.57 -14.96 -5.18
N ASP A 201 16.93 -16.11 -4.62
CA ASP A 201 16.04 -17.13 -4.07
C ASP A 201 15.99 -17.15 -2.54
N TRP A 202 16.61 -16.16 -1.87
CA TRP A 202 16.58 -16.08 -0.41
C TRP A 202 15.15 -15.92 0.12
N GLY A 203 14.83 -16.71 1.13
CA GLY A 203 13.52 -16.77 1.78
C GLY A 203 12.47 -17.51 0.96
N ARG A 204 12.81 -18.11 -0.20
CA ARG A 204 11.81 -18.80 -1.04
C ARG A 204 11.13 -19.93 -0.26
N GLY A 205 9.81 -20.00 -0.40
CA GLY A 205 8.97 -21.00 0.24
C GLY A 205 8.63 -20.71 1.70
N GLY A 206 8.89 -19.49 2.18
CA GLY A 206 8.36 -18.98 3.43
C GLY A 206 8.82 -19.72 4.69
N ASN A 207 8.08 -19.52 5.78
CA ASN A 207 8.35 -20.17 7.05
C ASN A 207 8.12 -21.69 6.97
N LYS A 208 7.27 -22.16 6.04
CA LYS A 208 7.13 -23.58 5.75
C LYS A 208 8.43 -24.25 5.33
N THR A 209 9.27 -23.56 4.55
CA THR A 209 10.58 -24.07 4.10
C THR A 209 11.67 -23.80 5.13
N TRP A 210 11.56 -22.69 5.87
CA TRP A 210 12.56 -22.21 6.82
C TRP A 210 12.03 -22.12 8.27
N PRO A 211 11.51 -23.21 8.86
CA PRO A 211 10.81 -23.16 10.16
C PRO A 211 11.73 -22.83 11.34
N ALA A 212 13.05 -22.98 11.16
CA ALA A 212 14.05 -22.62 12.15
C ALA A 212 14.26 -21.10 12.25
N SER A 213 13.79 -20.33 11.27
CA SER A 213 13.81 -18.87 11.29
C SER A 213 12.76 -18.38 12.26
N GLN A 214 13.17 -17.54 13.20
CA GLN A 214 12.30 -16.97 14.21
C GLN A 214 12.50 -15.45 14.25
N PRO A 215 11.55 -14.69 14.80
CA PRO A 215 11.69 -13.24 14.91
C PRO A 215 13.04 -12.86 15.53
N TYR A 216 13.81 -12.02 14.82
CA TYR A 216 15.15 -11.56 15.22
C TYR A 216 16.23 -12.64 15.32
N ARG A 217 15.97 -13.85 14.80
CA ARG A 217 16.92 -14.96 14.85
C ARG A 217 16.84 -15.84 13.60
N THR A 218 17.83 -15.70 12.74
CA THR A 218 18.04 -16.58 11.58
C THR A 218 19.27 -17.47 11.84
N PRO A 219 19.10 -18.76 12.20
CA PRO A 219 20.24 -19.62 12.51
C PRO A 219 21.06 -19.96 11.26
N PRO A 220 22.33 -20.35 11.41
CA PRO A 220 23.16 -20.80 10.29
C PRO A 220 22.49 -21.92 9.49
N GLY A 221 22.48 -21.79 8.17
CA GLY A 221 21.82 -22.75 7.28
C GLY A 221 20.31 -22.52 7.10
N SER A 222 19.73 -21.50 7.73
CA SER A 222 18.35 -21.04 7.50
C SER A 222 18.32 -19.74 6.71
N GLN A 223 17.14 -19.41 6.18
CA GLN A 223 16.83 -18.12 5.55
C GLN A 223 15.65 -17.47 6.27
N ASP A 224 15.41 -16.20 5.98
CA ASP A 224 14.34 -15.40 6.58
C ASP A 224 13.59 -14.59 5.50
N GLN A 225 12.66 -13.77 5.94
CA GLN A 225 11.79 -12.96 5.08
C GLN A 225 12.49 -11.76 4.43
N THR A 226 13.79 -11.52 4.67
CA THR A 226 14.49 -10.29 4.23
C THR A 226 15.05 -10.36 2.79
N GLY A 227 14.49 -11.24 1.94
CA GLY A 227 14.86 -11.40 0.54
C GLY A 227 13.71 -11.10 -0.43
N PHE A 228 13.98 -11.27 -1.74
CA PHE A 228 13.00 -11.03 -2.81
C PHE A 228 11.71 -11.87 -2.66
N TRP A 229 11.79 -13.04 -2.04
CA TRP A 229 10.66 -13.95 -1.81
C TRP A 229 9.90 -13.68 -0.52
N SER A 230 10.01 -12.47 0.05
CA SER A 230 9.29 -12.09 1.27
C SER A 230 7.77 -12.29 1.16
N PHE A 231 7.21 -12.18 -0.04
CA PHE A 231 5.78 -12.38 -0.30
C PHE A 231 5.28 -13.77 0.14
N ASP A 232 6.10 -14.82 0.06
CA ASP A 232 5.72 -16.15 0.56
C ASP A 232 5.47 -16.13 2.08
N TRP A 233 6.28 -15.38 2.82
CA TRP A 233 6.18 -15.27 4.28
C TRP A 233 4.93 -14.49 4.71
N TYR A 234 4.61 -13.40 4.02
CA TYR A 234 3.39 -12.66 4.32
C TYR A 234 2.13 -13.41 3.89
N ALA A 235 2.18 -14.13 2.77
CA ALA A 235 1.06 -14.95 2.30
C ALA A 235 0.68 -16.04 3.32
N GLU A 236 1.66 -16.66 4.00
CA GLU A 236 1.39 -17.63 5.06
C GLU A 236 0.64 -17.04 6.26
N ILE A 237 0.80 -15.75 6.54
CA ILE A 237 0.14 -15.05 7.66
C ILE A 237 -1.25 -14.58 7.27
N MET A 238 -1.46 -14.33 5.98
CA MET A 238 -2.71 -13.83 5.39
C MET A 238 -3.67 -14.94 4.95
N ALA A 239 -3.24 -16.20 4.97
CA ALA A 239 -4.00 -17.39 4.55
C ALA A 239 -4.81 -17.99 5.71
#